data_AF-A0A6V8Q5S9-F1
#
_entry.id   AF-A0A6V8Q5S9-F1
#
_cell.length_a   1.000
_cell.length_b   1.000
_cell.length_c   1.000
_cell.angle_alpha   90.00
_cell.angle_beta   90.00
_cell.angle_gamma   90.00
#
_symmetry.space_group_name_H-M   'P 1'
#
loop_
_entity.id
_entity.type
_entity.pdbx_description
1 polymer ?
#
loop_
_entity_poly.entity_id
_entity_poly.type
_entity_poly.pdbx_seq_one_letter_code
_entity_poly.pdbx_strand_id
1 'polypeptide(L)'
;MLSLGGLFILLILAGLPSPASAHHSPACLITRAKDSPKLPSPTSAQAPEEKLFEIKARNFVFTPNVIQVNQGDLVRIRLISEDVHHGLYLDGYEIQTSALPGQEGTLTFVANKTGRFTFRCSVTCGEFHPYMVGYLVVEPNSPFFIYVFLTIALALANLAFVVLRRS
;
A
#
# COMPACT_ATOMS: atom_id res chain seq x y z
N MET A 1 35.34 64.03 13.47
CA MET A 1 34.86 63.30 12.27
C MET A 1 35.18 61.83 12.48
N LEU A 2 34.15 60.98 12.49
CA LEU A 2 34.09 59.50 12.39
C LEU A 2 35.02 58.60 13.24
N SER A 3 34.41 57.74 14.06
CA SER A 3 34.42 56.26 13.95
C SER A 3 33.99 55.66 15.31
N LEU A 4 32.73 55.27 15.48
CA LEU A 4 32.21 53.89 15.43
C LEU A 4 32.92 52.86 16.33
N GLY A 5 32.15 52.38 17.30
CA GLY A 5 32.38 51.21 18.16
C GLY A 5 31.51 51.41 19.41
N GLY A 6 30.48 50.64 19.74
CA GLY A 6 30.08 49.31 19.34
C GLY A 6 29.50 48.72 20.63
N LEU A 7 28.21 48.37 20.67
CA LEU A 7 27.76 47.38 21.63
C LEU A 7 26.50 46.68 21.14
N PHE A 8 26.72 45.39 20.94
CA PHE A 8 25.86 44.35 20.40
C PHE A 8 24.83 43.97 21.48
N ILE A 9 23.53 44.13 21.19
CA ILE A 9 22.45 43.68 22.10
C ILE A 9 22.19 42.20 21.80
N LEU A 10 22.53 41.36 22.78
CA LEU A 10 22.47 39.91 22.72
C LEU A 10 21.09 39.37 23.15
N LEU A 11 20.72 38.27 22.48
CA LEU A 11 19.52 37.45 22.55
C LEU A 11 18.92 37.20 23.95
N ILE A 12 17.58 37.26 24.00
CA ILE A 12 16.75 36.67 25.05
C ILE A 12 16.51 35.20 24.67
N LEU A 13 17.07 34.27 25.46
CA LEU A 13 16.74 32.84 25.42
C LEU A 13 15.79 32.49 26.56
N ALA A 14 14.76 31.72 26.21
CA ALA A 14 13.75 31.16 27.08
C ALA A 14 14.31 30.09 28.04
N GLY A 15 13.71 29.98 29.24
CA GLY A 15 13.97 28.87 30.16
C GLY A 15 13.26 29.04 31.50
N LEU A 16 12.00 28.60 31.60
CA LEU A 16 11.33 28.37 32.89
C LEU A 16 11.45 26.89 33.28
N PRO A 17 11.82 26.56 34.54
CA PRO A 17 11.63 25.23 35.10
C PRO A 17 10.39 25.10 36.00
N SER A 18 9.89 23.86 36.05
CA SER A 18 8.66 23.30 36.61
C SER A 18 8.33 23.60 38.08
N PRO A 19 7.08 23.29 38.48
CA PRO A 19 6.82 22.69 39.78
C PRO A 19 6.16 21.30 39.67
N ALA A 20 6.80 20.33 40.32
CA ALA A 20 6.18 19.09 40.75
C ALA A 20 5.50 19.32 42.10
N SER A 21 4.23 18.95 42.25
CA SER A 21 3.69 18.37 43.50
C SER A 21 2.25 17.89 43.26
N ALA A 22 2.06 16.57 43.35
CA ALA A 22 0.77 15.91 43.36
C ALA A 22 0.36 15.69 44.82
N HIS A 23 -0.85 16.11 45.21
CA HIS A 23 -1.61 15.54 46.33
C HIS A 23 -3.00 16.21 46.43
N HIS A 24 -4.06 15.49 46.01
CA HIS A 24 -5.34 15.30 46.72
C HIS A 24 -6.46 14.89 45.75
N SER A 25 -7.01 13.69 45.95
CA SER A 25 -8.42 13.40 45.66
C SER A 25 -9.30 14.12 46.69
N PRO A 26 -10.49 14.61 46.30
CA PRO A 26 -11.69 13.82 46.57
C PRO A 26 -12.72 13.86 45.42
N ALA A 27 -13.73 13.02 45.60
CA ALA A 27 -14.78 12.66 44.66
C ALA A 27 -15.72 13.80 44.20
N CYS A 28 -16.47 13.45 43.15
CA CYS A 28 -17.81 13.92 42.80
C CYS A 28 -17.90 15.23 41.98
N LEU A 29 -18.24 15.11 40.69
CA LEU A 29 -19.52 15.57 40.12
C LEU A 29 -19.41 15.79 38.59
N ILE A 30 -20.07 14.89 37.85
CA ILE A 30 -20.99 15.15 36.74
C ILE A 30 -20.68 16.39 35.88
N THR A 31 -20.12 16.20 34.67
CA THR A 31 -20.65 16.83 33.46
C THR A 31 -20.36 15.98 32.21
N ARG A 32 -21.45 15.77 31.47
CA ARG A 32 -21.60 15.01 30.24
C ARG A 32 -20.94 15.79 29.09
N ALA A 33 -19.74 15.39 28.66
CA ALA A 33 -19.07 15.98 27.52
C ALA A 33 -19.35 15.18 26.23
N LYS A 34 -20.46 15.54 25.57
CA LYS A 34 -20.53 15.73 24.12
C LYS A 34 -19.97 14.60 23.24
N ASP A 35 -20.60 13.43 23.28
CA ASP A 35 -20.59 12.51 22.15
C ASP A 35 -21.31 13.18 20.97
N SER A 36 -20.52 13.75 20.07
CA SER A 36 -21.03 14.14 18.76
C SER A 36 -21.17 12.86 17.94
N PRO A 37 -22.36 12.52 17.41
CA PRO A 37 -22.48 11.42 16.48
C PRO A 37 -21.65 11.77 15.25
N LYS A 38 -20.51 11.10 15.08
CA LYS A 38 -19.78 11.13 13.81
C LYS A 38 -20.66 10.44 12.79
N LEU A 39 -21.40 11.23 12.02
CA LEU A 39 -22.11 10.74 10.84
C LEU A 39 -21.12 9.91 10.01
N PRO A 40 -21.41 8.64 9.70
CA PRO A 40 -20.63 7.91 8.71
C PRO A 40 -20.78 8.67 7.39
N SER A 41 -19.68 9.26 6.91
CA SER A 41 -19.64 9.92 5.62
C SER A 41 -20.01 8.91 4.53
N PRO A 42 -21.03 9.18 3.68
CA PRO A 42 -21.39 8.30 2.59
C PRO A 42 -20.44 8.57 1.41
N THR A 43 -19.19 8.12 1.52
CA THR A 43 -18.26 7.98 0.38
C THR A 43 -17.20 6.97 0.79
N SER A 44 -17.54 5.70 0.64
CA SER A 44 -16.56 4.63 0.56
C SER A 44 -15.88 4.72 -0.81
N ALA A 45 -14.94 5.65 -0.95
CA ALA A 45 -13.83 5.43 -1.87
C ALA A 45 -12.94 4.42 -1.15
N GLN A 46 -13.10 3.14 -1.48
CA GLN A 46 -12.26 2.08 -0.93
C GLN A 46 -10.80 2.48 -1.18
N ALA A 47 -10.05 2.71 -0.10
CA ALA A 47 -8.62 2.95 -0.21
C ALA A 47 -7.99 1.75 -0.92
N PRO A 48 -7.00 1.95 -1.80
CA PRO A 48 -6.29 0.85 -2.45
C PRO A 48 -5.85 -0.17 -1.39
N GLU A 49 -6.23 -1.42 -1.57
CA GLU A 49 -5.77 -2.49 -0.68
C GLU A 49 -4.25 -2.60 -0.84
N GLU A 50 -3.50 -2.36 0.23
CA GLU A 50 -2.04 -2.49 0.20
C GLU A 50 -1.66 -3.97 0.28
N LYS A 51 -0.97 -4.47 -0.76
CA LYS A 51 -0.44 -5.83 -0.81
C LYS A 51 1.08 -5.81 -0.77
N LEU A 52 1.64 -6.32 0.31
CA LEU A 52 3.08 -6.45 0.50
C LEU A 52 3.56 -7.85 0.09
N PHE A 53 4.53 -7.89 -0.82
CA PHE A 53 5.19 -9.11 -1.24
C PHE A 53 6.67 -9.06 -0.91
N GLU A 54 7.18 -10.08 -0.23
CA GLU A 54 8.61 -10.33 -0.10
C GLU A 54 9.04 -11.31 -1.18
N ILE A 55 9.94 -10.87 -2.07
CA ILE A 55 10.51 -11.69 -3.14
C ILE A 55 11.98 -11.90 -2.85
N LYS A 56 12.35 -13.17 -2.68
CA LYS A 56 13.72 -13.63 -2.50
C LYS A 56 14.32 -13.99 -3.85
N ALA A 57 15.43 -13.36 -4.19
CA ALA A 57 16.21 -13.63 -5.37
C ALA A 57 17.45 -14.45 -4.98
N ARG A 58 17.55 -15.65 -5.56
CA ARG A 58 18.71 -16.54 -5.43
C ARG A 58 18.90 -17.31 -6.73
N ASN A 59 20.13 -17.59 -7.12
CA ASN A 59 20.53 -18.52 -8.19
C ASN A 59 19.49 -18.65 -9.32
N PHE A 60 19.29 -17.57 -10.06
CA PHE A 60 18.44 -17.51 -11.26
C PHE A 60 16.94 -17.72 -11.01
N VAL A 61 16.48 -17.65 -9.77
CA VAL A 61 15.09 -17.90 -9.37
C VAL A 61 14.59 -16.79 -8.44
N PHE A 62 13.34 -16.38 -8.68
CA PHE A 62 12.58 -15.57 -7.73
C PHE A 62 11.66 -16.45 -6.90
N THR A 63 11.57 -16.20 -5.59
CA THR A 63 10.67 -16.90 -4.68
C THR A 63 9.85 -15.88 -3.87
N PRO A 64 8.53 -15.79 -4.06
CA PRO A 64 7.74 -16.51 -5.06
C PRO A 64 8.07 -16.05 -6.50
N ASN A 65 7.93 -16.96 -7.46
CA ASN A 65 8.08 -16.64 -8.88
C ASN A 65 6.76 -16.17 -9.52
N VAL A 66 5.64 -16.27 -8.80
CA VAL A 66 4.33 -15.77 -9.23
C VAL A 66 3.68 -15.02 -8.07
N ILE A 67 3.23 -13.80 -8.33
CA ILE A 67 2.43 -13.00 -7.40
C ILE A 67 1.10 -12.63 -8.07
N GLN A 68 0.02 -12.65 -7.30
CA GLN A 68 -1.34 -12.40 -7.79
C GLN A 68 -1.97 -11.23 -7.03
N VAL A 69 -2.55 -10.29 -7.76
CA VAL A 69 -3.18 -9.08 -7.23
C VAL A 69 -4.44 -8.75 -8.03
N ASN A 70 -5.30 -7.92 -7.47
CA ASN A 70 -6.47 -7.40 -8.16
C ASN A 70 -6.14 -6.05 -8.79
N GLN A 71 -6.86 -5.73 -9.85
CA GLN A 71 -6.81 -4.40 -10.44
C GLN A 71 -7.21 -3.34 -9.41
N GLY A 72 -6.35 -2.35 -9.22
CA GLY A 72 -6.53 -1.25 -8.26
C GLY A 72 -5.76 -1.41 -6.95
N ASP A 73 -5.12 -2.56 -6.71
CA ASP A 73 -4.33 -2.77 -5.50
C ASP A 73 -3.07 -1.88 -5.47
N LEU A 74 -2.69 -1.43 -4.28
CA LEU A 74 -1.40 -0.79 -4.05
C LEU A 74 -0.38 -1.89 -3.72
N VAL A 75 0.47 -2.20 -4.68
CA VAL A 75 1.44 -3.30 -4.57
C VAL A 75 2.77 -2.75 -4.09
N ARG A 76 3.29 -3.32 -3.01
CA ARG A 76 4.63 -3.05 -2.49
C ARG A 76 5.45 -4.33 -2.52
N ILE A 77 6.52 -4.34 -3.31
CA ILE A 77 7.42 -5.49 -3.43
C ILE A 77 8.73 -5.15 -2.73
N ARG A 78 9.12 -6.00 -1.79
CA ARG A 78 10.43 -6.01 -1.12
C ARG A 78 11.28 -7.10 -1.78
N LEU A 79 12.31 -6.68 -2.50
CA LEU A 79 13.27 -7.58 -3.13
C LEU A 79 14.43 -7.84 -2.15
N ILE A 80 14.66 -9.10 -1.83
CA ILE A 80 15.76 -9.56 -0.99
C ILE A 80 16.70 -10.38 -1.86
N SER A 81 17.97 -10.03 -1.88
CA SER A 81 19.00 -10.90 -2.48
C SER A 81 19.63 -11.79 -1.41
N GLU A 82 19.70 -13.10 -1.68
CA GLU A 82 20.33 -14.09 -0.80
C GLU A 82 21.78 -14.46 -1.19
N ASP A 83 22.25 -14.04 -2.38
CA ASP A 83 23.54 -14.47 -2.94
C ASP A 83 24.36 -13.35 -3.61
N VAL A 84 23.87 -12.73 -4.69
CA VAL A 84 24.60 -11.75 -5.50
C VAL A 84 23.73 -10.54 -5.80
N HIS A 85 24.27 -9.51 -6.47
CA HIS A 85 23.43 -8.38 -6.88
C HIS A 85 22.33 -8.86 -7.84
N HIS A 86 21.07 -8.67 -7.45
CA HIS A 86 19.90 -8.94 -8.29
C HIS A 86 19.10 -7.67 -8.53
N GLY A 87 18.43 -7.66 -9.67
CA GLY A 87 17.49 -6.64 -10.08
C GLY A 87 16.10 -7.23 -10.20
N LEU A 88 15.08 -6.39 -10.16
CA LEU A 88 13.73 -6.75 -10.54
C LEU A 88 13.21 -5.63 -11.44
N TYR A 89 13.02 -5.96 -12.71
CA TYR A 89 12.35 -5.13 -13.71
C TYR A 89 10.95 -5.70 -13.94
N LEU A 90 9.92 -4.88 -13.85
CA LEU A 90 8.54 -5.28 -14.13
C LEU A 90 8.10 -4.75 -15.50
N ASP A 91 7.99 -5.65 -16.47
CA ASP A 91 7.58 -5.32 -17.84
C ASP A 91 6.12 -4.82 -17.85
N GLY A 92 5.82 -3.82 -18.67
CA GLY A 92 4.47 -3.23 -18.80
C GLY A 92 4.14 -2.13 -17.78
N TYR A 93 4.90 -2.08 -16.68
CA TYR A 93 4.93 -0.95 -15.74
C TYR A 93 6.19 -0.10 -15.90
N GLU A 94 7.25 -0.64 -16.51
CA GLU A 94 8.54 0.03 -16.73
C GLU A 94 9.17 0.55 -15.42
N ILE A 95 8.96 -0.21 -14.33
CA ILE A 95 9.52 0.08 -13.02
C ILE A 95 10.54 -0.99 -12.64
N GLN A 96 11.54 -0.57 -11.86
CA GLN A 96 12.60 -1.46 -11.45
C GLN A 96 13.14 -1.13 -10.05
N THR A 97 13.71 -2.14 -9.41
CA THR A 97 14.49 -2.03 -8.17
C THR A 97 15.67 -3.00 -8.22
N SER A 98 16.60 -2.89 -7.28
CA SER A 98 17.71 -3.83 -7.13
C SER A 98 18.01 -4.11 -5.66
N ALA A 99 18.63 -5.25 -5.39
CA ALA A 99 18.98 -5.71 -4.06
C ALA A 99 20.38 -6.35 -4.06
N LEU A 100 21.18 -6.01 -3.06
CA LEU A 100 22.43 -6.69 -2.75
C LEU A 100 22.24 -7.56 -1.50
N PRO A 101 23.09 -8.57 -1.26
CA PRO A 101 23.07 -9.29 0.00
C PRO A 101 23.21 -8.33 1.19
N GLY A 102 22.21 -8.31 2.07
CA GLY A 102 22.12 -7.39 3.21
C GLY A 102 21.58 -5.99 2.89
N GLN A 103 21.29 -5.66 1.63
CA GLN A 103 20.65 -4.41 1.23
C GLN A 103 19.47 -4.67 0.29
N GLU A 104 18.27 -4.47 0.80
CA GLU A 104 17.04 -4.80 0.09
C GLU A 104 16.56 -3.66 -0.79
N GLY A 105 15.93 -4.04 -1.91
CA GLY A 105 15.21 -3.14 -2.79
C GLY A 105 13.73 -3.07 -2.43
N THR A 106 13.10 -1.93 -2.65
CA THR A 106 11.63 -1.81 -2.57
C THR A 106 11.10 -1.12 -3.82
N LEU A 107 9.96 -1.59 -4.33
CA LEU A 107 9.15 -0.85 -5.29
C LEU A 107 7.70 -0.79 -4.82
N THR A 108 7.03 0.32 -5.12
CA THR A 108 5.62 0.52 -4.81
C THR A 108 4.92 1.07 -6.04
N PHE A 109 3.81 0.46 -6.44
CA PHE A 109 3.03 0.87 -7.62
C PHE A 109 1.56 0.45 -7.48
N VAL A 110 0.68 1.04 -8.29
CA VAL A 110 -0.73 0.65 -8.35
C VAL A 110 -0.93 -0.32 -9.51
N ALA A 111 -1.55 -1.47 -9.24
CA ALA A 111 -1.86 -2.48 -10.24
C ALA A 111 -3.04 -2.05 -11.13
N ASN A 112 -2.84 -1.08 -12.02
CA ASN A 112 -3.92 -0.48 -12.81
C ASN A 112 -4.23 -1.21 -14.14
N LYS A 113 -3.34 -2.09 -14.62
CA LYS A 113 -3.48 -2.83 -15.87
C LYS A 113 -3.76 -4.30 -15.56
N THR A 114 -4.81 -4.86 -16.13
CA THR A 114 -5.12 -6.29 -16.01
C THR A 114 -4.26 -7.12 -16.95
N GLY A 115 -3.98 -8.36 -16.58
CA GLY A 115 -3.21 -9.31 -17.39
C GLY A 115 -2.03 -9.91 -16.66
N ARG A 116 -1.15 -10.58 -17.40
CA ARG A 116 0.07 -11.21 -16.89
C ARG A 116 1.29 -10.40 -17.32
N PHE A 117 2.03 -9.88 -16.36
CA PHE A 117 3.25 -9.11 -16.56
C PHE A 117 4.44 -9.95 -16.13
N THR A 118 5.49 -9.96 -16.95
CA THR A 118 6.73 -10.64 -16.61
C THR A 118 7.58 -9.68 -15.78
N PHE A 119 8.20 -10.19 -14.71
CA PHE A 119 9.32 -9.51 -14.10
C PHE A 119 10.59 -10.34 -14.25
N ARG A 120 11.70 -9.64 -14.50
CA ARG A 120 12.99 -10.25 -14.86
C ARG A 120 14.11 -9.58 -14.09
N CYS A 121 15.26 -10.23 -14.02
CA CYS A 121 16.44 -9.61 -13.46
C CYS A 121 16.95 -8.48 -14.38
N SER A 122 17.14 -7.25 -13.86
CA SER A 122 17.69 -6.11 -14.62
C SER A 122 19.22 -6.00 -14.57
N VAL A 123 19.88 -6.83 -13.75
CA VAL A 123 21.33 -6.79 -13.56
C VAL A 123 21.94 -8.15 -13.87
N THR A 124 23.10 -8.17 -14.52
CA THR A 124 23.79 -9.42 -14.88
C THR A 124 24.19 -10.17 -13.60
N CYS A 125 23.45 -11.23 -13.26
CA CYS A 125 23.59 -11.99 -12.02
C CYS A 125 24.21 -13.39 -12.20
N GLY A 126 24.70 -13.72 -13.41
CA GLY A 126 25.41 -14.96 -13.74
C GLY A 126 24.97 -15.58 -15.08
N GLU A 127 25.45 -16.79 -15.37
CA GLU A 127 25.26 -17.48 -16.67
C GLU A 127 23.79 -17.65 -17.08
N PHE A 128 22.92 -17.99 -16.14
CA PHE A 128 21.49 -18.20 -16.42
C PHE A 128 20.64 -16.94 -16.15
N HIS A 129 21.26 -15.76 -16.11
CA HIS A 129 20.58 -14.47 -15.95
C HIS A 129 19.35 -14.28 -16.88
N PRO A 130 19.40 -14.62 -18.18
CA PRO A 130 18.25 -14.43 -19.08
C PRO A 130 17.03 -15.30 -18.74
N TYR A 131 17.22 -16.38 -17.98
CA TYR A 131 16.15 -17.31 -17.60
C TYR A 131 15.53 -16.98 -16.23
N MET A 132 16.05 -15.97 -15.55
CA MET A 132 15.54 -15.51 -14.26
C MET A 132 14.28 -14.66 -14.46
N VAL A 133 13.14 -15.33 -14.48
CA VAL A 133 11.82 -14.74 -14.74
C VAL A 133 10.80 -15.10 -13.65
N GLY A 134 9.89 -14.17 -13.40
CA GLY A 134 8.68 -14.38 -12.62
C GLY A 134 7.49 -13.62 -13.22
N TYR A 135 6.32 -13.79 -12.63
CA TYR A 135 5.07 -13.27 -13.16
C TYR A 135 4.25 -12.52 -12.11
N LEU A 136 3.76 -11.35 -12.48
CA LEU A 136 2.69 -10.64 -11.81
C LEU A 136 1.38 -10.90 -12.57
N VAL A 137 0.41 -11.50 -11.90
CA VAL A 137 -0.94 -11.71 -12.43
C VAL A 137 -1.86 -10.68 -11.81
N VAL A 138 -2.42 -9.80 -12.65
CA VAL A 138 -3.40 -8.79 -12.23
C VAL A 138 -4.78 -9.23 -12.70
N GLU A 139 -5.60 -9.67 -11.76
CA GLU A 139 -6.98 -10.09 -12.01
C GLU A 139 -7.91 -8.87 -12.16
N PRO A 140 -8.90 -8.92 -13.06
CA PRO A 140 -9.89 -7.87 -13.17
C PRO A 140 -10.74 -7.80 -11.90
N ASN A 141 -10.87 -6.60 -11.34
CA ASN A 141 -11.79 -6.35 -10.25
C ASN A 141 -13.20 -6.10 -10.82
N SER A 142 -13.87 -7.15 -11.29
CA SER A 142 -15.21 -7.09 -11.91
C SER A 142 -16.40 -7.52 -11.01
N PRO A 143 -16.36 -7.43 -9.67
CA PRO A 143 -17.46 -7.93 -8.84
C PRO A 143 -18.77 -7.19 -9.14
N PHE A 144 -18.70 -5.90 -9.49
CA PHE A 144 -19.87 -5.10 -9.80
C PHE A 144 -20.74 -5.71 -10.90
N PHE A 145 -20.15 -6.04 -12.05
CA PHE A 145 -20.91 -6.60 -13.18
C PHE A 145 -21.49 -7.97 -12.82
N ILE A 146 -20.72 -8.81 -12.13
CA ILE A 146 -21.18 -10.13 -11.68
C ILE A 146 -22.43 -9.98 -10.80
N TYR A 147 -22.41 -9.06 -9.82
CA TYR A 147 -23.56 -8.81 -8.95
C TYR A 147 -24.76 -8.20 -9.70
N VAL A 148 -24.53 -7.31 -10.66
CA VAL A 148 -25.60 -6.76 -11.51
C VAL A 148 -26.26 -7.87 -12.33
N PHE A 149 -25.49 -8.74 -13.00
CA PHE A 149 -26.05 -9.86 -13.75
C PHE A 149 -26.78 -10.86 -12.85
N LEU A 150 -26.22 -11.17 -11.68
CA LEU A 150 -26.84 -12.08 -10.70
C LEU A 150 -28.21 -11.55 -10.25
N THR A 151 -28.28 -10.27 -9.88
CA THR A 151 -29.52 -9.64 -9.41
C THR A 151 -30.58 -9.54 -10.50
N ILE A 152 -30.18 -9.17 -11.73
CA ILE A 152 -31.09 -9.15 -12.89
C ILE A 152 -31.61 -10.57 -13.19
N ALA A 153 -30.74 -11.59 -13.18
CA ALA A 153 -31.14 -12.97 -13.44
C ALA A 153 -32.13 -13.49 -12.40
N LEU A 154 -31.90 -13.23 -11.11
CA LEU A 154 -32.82 -13.58 -10.02
C LEU A 154 -34.18 -12.87 -10.16
N ALA A 155 -34.19 -11.59 -10.54
CA ALA A 155 -35.42 -10.83 -10.77
C ALA A 155 -36.23 -11.40 -11.95
N LEU A 156 -35.56 -11.70 -13.07
CA LEU A 156 -36.20 -12.30 -14.24
C LEU A 156 -36.71 -13.71 -13.94
N ALA A 157 -35.96 -14.52 -13.20
CA ALA A 157 -36.39 -15.85 -12.79
C ALA A 157 -37.65 -15.79 -11.89
N ASN A 158 -37.70 -14.85 -10.94
CA ASN A 158 -38.89 -14.63 -10.12
C ASN A 158 -40.09 -14.18 -10.95
N LEU A 159 -39.88 -13.23 -11.87
CA LEU A 159 -40.93 -12.74 -12.75
C LEU A 159 -41.48 -13.86 -13.65
N ALA A 160 -40.59 -14.64 -14.27
CA ALA A 160 -40.96 -15.79 -15.09
C ALA A 160 -41.74 -16.83 -14.28
N PHE A 161 -41.30 -17.14 -13.06
CA PHE A 161 -42.01 -18.05 -12.16
C PHE A 161 -43.42 -17.56 -11.84
N VAL A 162 -43.59 -16.27 -11.58
CA VAL A 162 -44.91 -15.68 -11.30
C VAL A 162 -45.82 -15.68 -12.53
N VAL A 163 -45.28 -15.40 -13.73
CA VAL A 163 -46.05 -15.43 -14.98
C VAL A 163 -46.45 -16.87 -15.33
N LEU A 164 -45.53 -17.82 -15.26
CA LEU A 164 -45.79 -19.24 -15.56
C LEU A 164 -46.75 -19.91 -14.57
N ARG A 165 -46.78 -19.45 -13.31
CA ARG A 165 -47.75 -19.93 -12.33
C ARG A 165 -49.14 -19.31 -12.51
N ARG A 166 -49.23 -18.17 -13.20
CA ARG A 166 -50.48 -17.45 -13.46
C ARG A 166 -51.18 -17.89 -14.75
N SER A 167 -50.43 -18.41 -15.72
CA SER A 167 -50.93 -19.08 -16.93
C SER A 167 -51.36 -20.51 -16.65
#